data_AF-A0A266QDI0-F1
#
_entry.id   AF-A0A266QDI0-F1
#
_cell.length_a   1.000
_cell.length_b   1.000
_cell.length_c   1.000
_cell.angle_alpha   90.00
_cell.angle_beta   90.00
_cell.angle_gamma   90.00
#
_symmetry.space_group_name_H-M   'P 1'
#
loop_
_entity.id
_entity.type
_entity.pdbx_description
1 polymer ?
#
loop_
_entity_poly.entity_id
_entity_poly.type
_entity_poly.pdbx_seq_one_letter_code
_entity_poly.pdbx_strand_id
1 'polypeptide(L)'
;MSFTSFGSRIIPYDWFLALEQADNTTLFRDSAHMAALGFISAPADEYNPDGLPIGIVRDTDKHQGDYIGMTCAACHTGQVMVNGQRIQIDGGQALIDFSGFESALVAALSATLADTEKFARFYTRVHEAQSAGGIISTNSTTPSLTTQSLQVLLQERLTQLQQRLAINKTDVPYGYGRLDAFGQIFNAIAVEALNMPENIYSPNAPTSYPVLWDASHMDLVQWNASAPNKEPGPLFQNAITALAVYGTISIKKEHLTYSSSIRIHHLADIQNAFYQLTAPPWPQDIAGPLDAGKLAAGKALYDQHCVECHTHVDATDKKRKLNAVLTPVAEVGTDPLMASNFSQRKVKTGILEGERSMVLIGKKFAADAGSLELVKHAAMGALLNSPWQTLKAIVSEYQDNHSAAVPTVDSYKARSINGIWASSPYLHNGSVPTIYDLLLPAAQRPQQFYVGNIELDTQKVGSLSSAAPNTSLFDTRLPGNANTGHEYGTALSDEERWALVEYIKSL
;
A
#
# COMPACT_ATOMS: atom_id res chain seq x y z
N MET A 1 10.62 -8.94 7.49
CA MET A 1 9.78 -7.83 6.96
C MET A 1 8.59 -8.38 6.18
N SER A 2 8.82 -9.21 5.15
CA SER A 2 7.78 -9.70 4.23
C SER A 2 6.58 -10.40 4.88
N PHE A 3 6.81 -11.10 6.00
CA PHE A 3 5.82 -11.89 6.72
C PHE A 3 5.61 -11.42 8.17
N THR A 4 5.81 -10.13 8.45
CA THR A 4 5.55 -9.56 9.77
C THR A 4 4.15 -8.92 9.77
N SER A 5 3.20 -9.50 10.52
CA SER A 5 1.82 -9.00 10.58
C SER A 5 1.74 -7.66 11.31
N PHE A 6 1.06 -6.66 10.73
CA PHE A 6 0.68 -5.44 11.44
C PHE A 6 -0.73 -5.52 12.06
N GLY A 7 -1.44 -6.64 11.93
CA GLY A 7 -2.80 -6.81 12.46
C GLY A 7 -3.91 -6.80 11.41
N SER A 8 -3.59 -6.97 10.13
CA SER A 8 -4.56 -7.16 9.05
C SER A 8 -5.31 -8.49 9.21
N ARG A 9 -6.64 -8.51 9.03
CA ARG A 9 -7.49 -9.70 9.16
C ARG A 9 -8.58 -9.74 8.08
N ILE A 10 -8.35 -10.51 7.02
CA ILE A 10 -9.24 -10.59 5.84
C ILE A 10 -10.20 -11.78 5.90
N ILE A 11 -9.71 -12.99 6.17
CA ILE A 11 -10.53 -14.18 6.45
C ILE A 11 -9.77 -15.12 7.39
N PRO A 12 -10.43 -16.08 8.06
CA PRO A 12 -9.75 -17.10 8.82
C PRO A 12 -8.66 -17.81 8.02
N TYR A 13 -7.57 -18.14 8.69
CA TYR A 13 -6.36 -18.67 8.05
C TYR A 13 -6.59 -20.00 7.34
N ASP A 14 -7.24 -20.92 8.04
CA ASP A 14 -7.64 -22.24 7.55
C ASP A 14 -8.58 -22.15 6.33
N TRP A 15 -9.46 -21.15 6.29
CA TRP A 15 -10.33 -20.92 5.15
C TRP A 15 -9.51 -20.57 3.91
N PHE A 16 -8.55 -19.66 4.03
CA PHE A 16 -7.70 -19.28 2.88
C PHE A 16 -6.89 -20.47 2.33
N LEU A 17 -6.42 -21.35 3.21
CA LEU A 17 -5.70 -22.57 2.80
C LEU A 17 -6.61 -23.58 2.07
N ALA A 18 -7.90 -23.60 2.41
CA ALA A 18 -8.89 -24.55 1.90
C ALA A 18 -9.71 -24.04 0.70
N LEU A 19 -9.75 -22.72 0.49
CA LEU A 19 -10.62 -22.05 -0.48
C LEU A 19 -10.20 -22.37 -1.92
N GLU A 20 -11.17 -22.74 -2.74
CA GLU A 20 -11.01 -22.90 -4.19
C GLU A 20 -11.34 -21.60 -4.92
N GLN A 21 -10.71 -21.34 -6.06
CA GLN A 21 -11.05 -20.23 -6.97
C GLN A 21 -12.52 -20.32 -7.41
N ALA A 22 -13.18 -19.20 -7.72
CA ALA A 22 -14.62 -19.15 -7.92
C ALA A 22 -15.17 -20.15 -8.95
N ASP A 23 -14.47 -20.34 -10.07
CA ASP A 23 -14.92 -21.05 -11.27
C ASP A 23 -14.31 -22.46 -11.45
N ASN A 24 -13.40 -22.87 -10.56
CA ASN A 24 -12.70 -24.15 -10.69
C ASN A 24 -12.32 -24.74 -9.31
N THR A 25 -11.63 -25.89 -9.30
CA THR A 25 -11.25 -26.61 -8.06
C THR A 25 -9.82 -26.34 -7.59
N THR A 26 -9.05 -25.53 -8.32
CA THR A 26 -7.72 -25.08 -7.91
C THR A 26 -7.84 -24.17 -6.71
N LEU A 27 -6.91 -24.29 -5.75
CA LEU A 27 -6.91 -23.44 -4.57
C LEU A 27 -6.73 -21.96 -4.95
N PHE A 28 -7.36 -21.07 -4.17
CA PHE A 28 -7.22 -19.63 -4.33
C PHE A 28 -5.76 -19.19 -4.18
N ARG A 29 -5.04 -19.78 -3.22
CA ARG A 29 -3.62 -19.48 -2.97
C ARG A 29 -2.64 -20.06 -4.00
N ASP A 30 -3.13 -20.69 -5.06
CA ASP A 30 -2.26 -21.26 -6.10
C ASP A 30 -1.31 -20.20 -6.66
N SER A 31 -0.04 -20.57 -6.86
CA SER A 31 1.01 -19.63 -7.25
C SER A 31 0.74 -18.95 -8.59
N ALA A 32 0.10 -19.64 -9.55
CA ALA A 32 -0.24 -19.03 -10.84
C ALA A 32 -1.40 -18.02 -10.68
N HIS A 33 -2.39 -18.33 -9.83
CA HIS A 33 -3.48 -17.40 -9.53
C HIS A 33 -2.98 -16.15 -8.81
N MET A 34 -2.18 -16.33 -7.75
CA MET A 34 -1.60 -15.21 -7.00
C MET A 34 -0.66 -14.37 -7.86
N ALA A 35 0.13 -14.99 -8.75
CA ALA A 35 0.96 -14.27 -9.70
C ALA A 35 0.15 -13.49 -10.75
N ALA A 36 -1.02 -14.00 -11.17
CA ALA A 36 -1.92 -13.26 -12.05
C ALA A 36 -2.50 -12.00 -11.38
N LEU A 37 -2.62 -12.01 -10.05
CA LEU A 37 -2.97 -10.85 -9.24
C LEU A 37 -1.75 -9.98 -8.86
N GLY A 38 -0.57 -10.29 -9.40
CA GLY A 38 0.66 -9.52 -9.23
C GLY A 38 1.47 -9.83 -7.97
N PHE A 39 1.04 -10.79 -7.14
CA PHE A 39 1.78 -11.20 -5.96
C PHE A 39 3.04 -12.01 -6.31
N ILE A 40 4.07 -11.91 -5.47
CA ILE A 40 5.32 -12.64 -5.61
C ILE A 40 5.21 -13.96 -4.84
N SER A 41 5.35 -15.09 -5.53
CA SER A 41 5.36 -16.41 -4.88
C SER A 41 6.61 -16.57 -4.02
N ALA A 42 6.46 -17.19 -2.85
CA ALA A 42 7.56 -17.55 -1.98
C ALA A 42 7.55 -19.06 -1.69
N PRO A 43 8.71 -19.72 -1.60
CA PRO A 43 8.76 -21.11 -1.16
C PRO A 43 8.32 -21.23 0.30
N ALA A 44 7.87 -22.41 0.69
CA ALA A 44 7.62 -22.71 2.09
C ALA A 44 8.93 -22.80 2.88
N ASP A 45 8.93 -22.26 4.10
CA ASP A 45 10.06 -22.32 5.03
C ASP A 45 9.56 -22.38 6.50
N GLU A 46 10.46 -22.23 7.47
CA GLU A 46 10.11 -22.29 8.89
C GLU A 46 9.21 -21.13 9.37
N TYR A 47 9.20 -19.99 8.68
CA TYR A 47 8.41 -18.80 9.01
C TYR A 47 7.15 -18.66 8.14
N ASN A 48 7.12 -19.31 6.98
CA ASN A 48 6.03 -19.37 6.03
C ASN A 48 5.78 -20.82 5.58
N PRO A 49 5.35 -21.72 6.48
CA PRO A 49 5.27 -23.16 6.21
C PRO A 49 4.26 -23.52 5.11
N ASP A 50 3.29 -22.65 4.86
CA ASP A 50 2.24 -22.85 3.85
C ASP A 50 2.58 -22.20 2.49
N GLY A 51 3.77 -21.60 2.34
CA GLY A 51 4.24 -21.00 1.09
C GLY A 51 3.35 -19.85 0.61
N LEU A 52 2.87 -19.01 1.53
CA LEU A 52 2.09 -17.82 1.20
C LEU A 52 2.92 -16.85 0.35
N PRO A 53 2.32 -16.14 -0.62
CA PRO A 53 3.06 -15.14 -1.38
C PRO A 53 3.52 -13.98 -0.49
N ILE A 54 4.59 -13.31 -0.90
CA ILE A 54 5.13 -12.13 -0.22
C ILE A 54 4.00 -11.10 -0.03
N GLY A 55 3.86 -10.63 1.21
CA GLY A 55 2.83 -9.68 1.57
C GLY A 55 1.56 -10.32 2.17
N ILE A 56 1.39 -11.65 2.10
CA ILE A 56 0.31 -12.37 2.78
C ILE A 56 0.88 -13.10 3.99
N VAL A 57 0.24 -12.94 5.15
CA VAL A 57 0.75 -13.46 6.43
C VAL A 57 -0.35 -14.08 7.27
N ARG A 58 0.02 -15.00 8.16
CA ARG A 58 -0.80 -15.46 9.28
C ARG A 58 -0.76 -14.46 10.44
N ASP A 59 -1.88 -13.83 10.78
CA ASP A 59 -2.05 -13.05 12.00
C ASP A 59 -2.70 -13.92 13.08
N THR A 60 -1.96 -14.24 14.16
CA THR A 60 -2.45 -15.10 15.24
C THR A 60 -3.05 -14.31 16.41
N ASP A 61 -4.35 -14.45 16.65
CA ASP A 61 -5.06 -13.85 17.79
C ASP A 61 -5.44 -14.91 18.83
N LYS A 62 -5.08 -14.69 20.09
CA LYS A 62 -5.34 -15.64 21.19
C LYS A 62 -6.82 -15.86 21.47
N HIS A 63 -7.69 -14.94 21.07
CA HIS A 63 -9.12 -14.96 21.35
C HIS A 63 -9.97 -15.16 20.09
N GLN A 64 -9.53 -14.64 18.95
CA GLN A 64 -10.29 -14.66 17.70
C GLN A 64 -9.80 -15.74 16.71
N GLY A 65 -8.71 -16.44 17.03
CA GLY A 65 -8.07 -17.39 16.14
C GLY A 65 -7.16 -16.72 15.11
N ASP A 66 -6.79 -17.49 14.11
CA ASP A 66 -5.81 -17.06 13.12
C ASP A 66 -6.49 -16.58 11.84
N TYR A 67 -5.97 -15.50 11.27
CA TYR A 67 -6.46 -14.90 10.04
C TYR A 67 -5.34 -14.80 9.02
N ILE A 68 -5.69 -14.82 7.73
CA ILE A 68 -4.81 -14.21 6.75
C ILE A 68 -4.95 -12.69 6.80
N GLY A 69 -3.81 -12.02 6.70
CA GLY A 69 -3.71 -10.58 6.59
C GLY A 69 -2.71 -10.17 5.52
N MET A 70 -2.74 -8.90 5.15
CA MET A 70 -1.68 -8.28 4.36
C MET A 70 -0.61 -7.65 5.25
N THR A 71 0.62 -7.59 4.73
CA THR A 71 1.74 -6.83 5.30
C THR A 71 2.11 -5.68 4.36
N CYS A 72 3.00 -4.78 4.81
CA CYS A 72 3.50 -3.68 3.98
C CYS A 72 4.13 -4.20 2.67
N ALA A 73 4.71 -5.41 2.69
CA ALA A 73 5.37 -6.01 1.52
C ALA A 73 4.40 -6.37 0.38
N ALA A 74 3.09 -6.47 0.63
CA ALA A 74 2.11 -6.67 -0.45
C ALA A 74 2.11 -5.50 -1.43
N CYS A 75 2.30 -4.27 -0.94
CA CYS A 75 2.34 -3.04 -1.73
C CYS A 75 3.76 -2.55 -1.99
N HIS A 76 4.69 -2.85 -1.07
CA HIS A 76 6.04 -2.29 -1.04
C HIS A 76 7.17 -3.31 -1.25
N THR A 77 6.89 -4.43 -1.91
CA THR A 77 7.93 -5.28 -2.50
C THR A 77 7.67 -5.40 -4.00
N GLY A 78 8.56 -4.80 -4.78
CA GLY A 78 8.48 -4.79 -6.23
C GLY A 78 9.18 -5.99 -6.86
N GLN A 79 8.95 -6.18 -8.15
CA GLN A 79 9.71 -7.10 -8.97
C GLN A 79 9.82 -6.57 -10.40
N VAL A 80 10.96 -6.82 -11.02
CA VAL A 80 11.23 -6.47 -12.42
C VAL A 80 11.87 -7.68 -13.10
N MET A 81 11.62 -7.83 -14.39
CA MET A 81 12.22 -8.85 -15.24
C MET A 81 13.12 -8.15 -16.26
N VAL A 82 14.35 -8.60 -16.36
CA VAL A 82 15.36 -8.05 -17.26
C VAL A 82 16.03 -9.22 -17.96
N ASN A 83 15.87 -9.31 -19.29
CA ASN A 83 16.48 -10.37 -20.09
C ASN A 83 16.18 -11.79 -19.55
N GLY A 84 14.93 -12.00 -19.11
CA GLY A 84 14.46 -13.27 -18.56
C GLY A 84 14.87 -13.55 -17.11
N GLN A 85 15.61 -12.67 -16.45
CA GLN A 85 15.95 -12.78 -15.03
C GLN A 85 15.04 -11.88 -14.20
N ARG A 86 14.46 -12.44 -13.13
CA ARG A 86 13.59 -11.72 -12.21
C ARG A 86 14.40 -11.18 -11.03
N ILE A 87 14.28 -9.89 -10.76
CA ILE A 87 14.82 -9.22 -9.59
C ILE A 87 13.65 -8.88 -8.66
N GLN A 88 13.71 -9.35 -7.41
CA GLN A 88 12.84 -8.87 -6.34
C GLN A 88 13.48 -7.66 -5.67
N ILE A 89 12.67 -6.65 -5.34
CA ILE A 89 13.14 -5.39 -4.77
C ILE A 89 12.33 -5.07 -3.52
N ASP A 90 12.94 -5.32 -2.37
CA ASP A 90 12.35 -4.96 -1.08
C ASP A 90 12.28 -3.44 -0.94
N GLY A 91 11.14 -2.92 -0.48
CA GLY A 91 10.85 -1.49 -0.48
C GLY A 91 10.48 -0.92 -1.85
N GLY A 92 10.39 -1.74 -2.91
CA GLY A 92 9.99 -1.31 -4.26
C GLY A 92 8.48 -1.17 -4.44
N GLN A 93 8.07 -0.66 -5.60
CA GLN A 93 6.65 -0.57 -5.97
C GLN A 93 6.14 -1.94 -6.42
N ALA A 94 5.20 -2.53 -5.69
CA ALA A 94 4.52 -3.73 -6.14
C ALA A 94 3.58 -3.42 -7.31
N LEU A 95 3.38 -4.37 -8.21
CA LEU A 95 2.35 -4.31 -9.24
C LEU A 95 1.24 -5.32 -8.90
N ILE A 96 0.67 -5.27 -7.69
CA ILE A 96 -0.50 -6.08 -7.33
C ILE A 96 -1.79 -5.45 -7.86
N ASP A 97 -2.76 -6.28 -8.25
CA ASP A 97 -4.15 -5.85 -8.48
C ASP A 97 -4.94 -6.04 -7.18
N PHE A 98 -4.91 -5.03 -6.31
CA PHE A 98 -5.54 -5.08 -5.00
C PHE A 98 -7.06 -5.29 -5.10
N SER A 99 -7.73 -4.51 -5.95
CA SER A 99 -9.19 -4.62 -6.13
C SER A 99 -9.59 -5.93 -6.82
N GLY A 100 -8.77 -6.43 -7.74
CA GLY A 100 -8.91 -7.75 -8.33
C GLY A 100 -8.81 -8.86 -7.29
N PHE A 101 -7.84 -8.79 -6.37
CA PHE A 101 -7.71 -9.73 -5.25
C PHE A 101 -8.95 -9.73 -4.36
N GLU A 102 -9.43 -8.55 -3.94
CA GLU A 102 -10.63 -8.47 -3.09
C GLU A 102 -11.87 -9.04 -3.79
N SER A 103 -12.05 -8.71 -5.06
CA SER A 103 -13.18 -9.20 -5.87
C SER A 103 -13.12 -10.71 -6.08
N ALA A 104 -11.94 -11.24 -6.40
CA ALA A 104 -11.72 -12.67 -6.58
C ALA A 104 -11.98 -13.44 -5.28
N LEU A 105 -11.54 -12.92 -4.14
CA LEU A 105 -11.76 -13.53 -2.83
C LEU A 105 -13.25 -13.59 -2.49
N VAL A 106 -13.99 -12.49 -2.68
CA VAL A 106 -15.43 -12.44 -2.47
C VAL A 106 -16.17 -13.39 -3.41
N ALA A 107 -15.78 -13.45 -4.69
CA ALA A 107 -16.35 -14.39 -5.65
C ALA A 107 -16.10 -15.86 -5.24
N ALA A 108 -14.89 -16.18 -4.77
CA ALA A 108 -14.53 -17.52 -4.31
C ALA A 108 -15.34 -17.96 -3.07
N LEU A 109 -15.51 -17.07 -2.09
CA LEU A 109 -16.33 -17.33 -0.90
C LEU A 109 -17.81 -17.48 -1.27
N SER A 110 -18.32 -16.62 -2.16
CA SER A 110 -19.70 -16.70 -2.66
C SER A 110 -19.96 -18.00 -3.41
N ALA A 111 -19.05 -18.43 -4.29
CA ALA A 111 -19.17 -19.69 -5.01
C ALA A 111 -19.11 -20.88 -4.06
N THR A 112 -18.23 -20.84 -3.06
CA THR A 112 -18.12 -21.87 -2.02
C THR A 112 -19.42 -22.03 -1.23
N LEU A 113 -20.12 -20.92 -0.94
CA LEU A 113 -21.37 -20.98 -0.20
C LEU A 113 -22.58 -21.40 -1.06
N ALA A 114 -22.56 -21.07 -2.37
CA ALA A 114 -23.66 -21.35 -3.29
C ALA A 114 -23.65 -22.79 -3.84
N ASP A 115 -22.49 -23.45 -3.88
CA ASP A 115 -22.32 -24.79 -4.43
C ASP A 115 -22.11 -25.83 -3.31
N THR A 116 -23.04 -26.77 -3.19
CA THR A 116 -23.03 -27.81 -2.15
C THR A 116 -21.79 -28.71 -2.19
N GLU A 117 -21.32 -29.10 -3.38
CA GLU A 117 -20.15 -29.97 -3.52
C GLU A 117 -18.87 -29.21 -3.18
N LYS A 118 -18.78 -27.96 -3.62
CA LYS A 118 -17.67 -27.06 -3.29
C LYS A 118 -17.60 -26.77 -1.80
N PHE A 119 -18.75 -26.48 -1.18
CA PHE A 119 -18.85 -26.31 0.27
C PHE A 119 -18.38 -27.56 1.01
N ALA A 120 -18.80 -28.76 0.56
CA ALA A 120 -18.39 -30.01 1.19
C ALA A 120 -16.87 -30.22 1.17
N ARG A 121 -16.21 -29.97 0.03
CA ARG A 121 -14.73 -30.03 -0.07
C ARG A 121 -14.05 -28.99 0.82
N PHE A 122 -14.55 -27.75 0.82
CA PHE A 122 -14.06 -26.68 1.68
C PHE A 122 -14.17 -27.06 3.16
N TYR A 123 -15.34 -27.53 3.61
CA TYR A 123 -15.58 -27.98 4.97
C TYR A 123 -14.62 -29.11 5.38
N THR A 124 -14.44 -30.13 4.53
CA THR A 124 -13.50 -31.22 4.81
C THR A 124 -12.08 -30.71 5.03
N ARG A 125 -11.57 -29.85 4.15
CA ARG A 125 -10.20 -29.29 4.28
C ARG A 125 -10.05 -28.42 5.53
N VAL A 126 -11.04 -27.58 5.85
CA VAL A 126 -11.04 -26.75 7.07
C VAL A 126 -11.05 -27.64 8.32
N HIS A 127 -11.89 -28.68 8.34
CA HIS A 127 -12.00 -29.59 9.47
C HIS A 127 -10.71 -30.40 9.69
N GLU A 128 -10.07 -30.86 8.61
CA GLU A 128 -8.76 -31.53 8.66
C GLU A 128 -7.66 -30.60 9.17
N ALA A 129 -7.61 -29.35 8.71
CA ALA A 129 -6.64 -28.35 9.16
C ALA A 129 -6.77 -28.05 10.66
N GLN A 130 -8.00 -27.97 11.18
CA GLN A 130 -8.26 -27.78 12.61
C GLN A 130 -7.90 -29.03 13.44
N SER A 131 -8.09 -30.23 12.88
CA SER A 131 -7.80 -31.50 13.56
C SER A 131 -6.30 -31.85 13.59
N ALA A 132 -5.53 -31.40 12.60
CA ALA A 132 -4.10 -31.68 12.47
C ALA A 132 -3.18 -30.87 13.41
N GLY A 133 -3.75 -30.12 14.37
CA GLY A 133 -2.95 -29.37 15.36
C GLY A 133 -2.53 -27.97 14.91
N GLY A 134 -3.27 -27.33 13.99
CA GLY A 134 -3.17 -25.90 13.76
C GLY A 134 -3.56 -25.15 15.04
N ILE A 135 -2.55 -24.73 15.81
CA ILE A 135 -2.60 -24.03 17.11
C ILE A 135 -3.88 -23.20 17.32
N ILE A 136 -4.93 -23.85 17.79
CA ILE A 136 -6.01 -23.18 18.54
C ILE A 136 -5.64 -23.37 20.00
N SER A 137 -5.50 -22.23 20.68
CA SER A 137 -5.28 -22.14 22.12
C SER A 137 -6.19 -23.11 22.88
N THR A 138 -5.57 -23.93 23.73
CA THR A 138 -6.16 -24.96 24.58
C THR A 138 -7.09 -24.43 25.69
N ASN A 139 -7.79 -23.31 25.49
CA ASN A 139 -8.71 -22.73 26.47
C ASN A 139 -10.00 -22.20 25.83
N SER A 140 -10.66 -23.00 24.99
CA SER A 140 -12.03 -22.70 24.59
C SER A 140 -12.81 -23.99 24.46
N THR A 141 -13.88 -24.07 25.24
CA THR A 141 -15.05 -24.92 25.05
C THR A 141 -15.74 -24.59 23.72
N THR A 142 -15.00 -24.63 22.61
CA THR A 142 -15.53 -24.34 21.28
C THR A 142 -16.34 -25.56 20.86
N PRO A 143 -17.66 -25.44 20.62
CA PRO A 143 -18.44 -26.54 20.07
C PRO A 143 -17.77 -27.03 18.78
N SER A 144 -17.73 -28.35 18.58
CA SER A 144 -17.18 -28.96 17.36
C SER A 144 -17.74 -28.24 16.13
N LEU A 145 -16.88 -27.72 15.26
CA LEU A 145 -17.30 -27.01 14.05
C LEU A 145 -18.20 -27.93 13.22
N THR A 146 -19.49 -27.59 13.15
CA THR A 146 -20.46 -28.28 12.31
C THR A 146 -20.52 -27.64 10.92
N THR A 147 -20.99 -28.39 9.92
CA THR A 147 -21.31 -27.86 8.58
C THR A 147 -22.20 -26.61 8.67
N GLN A 148 -23.26 -26.66 9.50
CA GLN A 148 -24.19 -25.54 9.67
C GLN A 148 -23.51 -24.31 10.29
N SER A 149 -22.70 -24.48 11.34
CA SER A 149 -21.98 -23.36 11.95
C SER A 149 -20.97 -22.74 10.99
N LEU A 150 -20.27 -23.55 10.18
CA LEU A 150 -19.32 -23.02 9.19
C LEU A 150 -20.06 -22.24 8.09
N GLN A 151 -21.22 -22.70 7.62
CA GLN A 151 -22.03 -21.95 6.66
C GLN A 151 -22.46 -20.58 7.21
N VAL A 152 -22.90 -20.51 8.47
CA VAL A 152 -23.29 -19.24 9.11
C VAL A 152 -22.10 -18.29 9.21
N LEU A 153 -20.95 -18.77 9.71
CA LEU A 153 -19.73 -17.96 9.80
C LEU A 153 -19.28 -17.47 8.42
N LEU A 154 -19.31 -18.35 7.41
CA LEU A 154 -18.94 -18.01 6.03
C LEU A 154 -19.87 -16.94 5.45
N GLN A 155 -21.18 -17.07 5.65
CA GLN A 155 -22.17 -16.08 5.22
C GLN A 155 -21.96 -14.73 5.92
N GLU A 156 -21.73 -14.72 7.23
CA GLU A 156 -21.45 -13.49 7.99
C GLU A 156 -20.21 -12.79 7.46
N ARG A 157 -19.10 -13.52 7.26
CA ARG A 157 -17.87 -12.93 6.76
C ARG A 157 -17.99 -12.46 5.32
N LEU A 158 -18.65 -13.24 4.46
CA LEU A 158 -18.94 -12.85 3.08
C LEU A 158 -19.73 -11.54 3.03
N THR A 159 -20.75 -11.40 3.89
CA THR A 159 -21.57 -10.18 3.97
C THR A 159 -20.73 -8.98 4.37
N GLN A 160 -19.82 -9.13 5.35
CA GLN A 160 -18.91 -8.05 5.77
C GLN A 160 -17.98 -7.62 4.62
N LEU A 161 -17.40 -8.58 3.88
CA LEU A 161 -16.51 -8.28 2.75
C LEU A 161 -17.27 -7.63 1.58
N GLN A 162 -18.48 -8.10 1.27
CA GLN A 162 -19.36 -7.48 0.27
C GLN A 162 -19.73 -6.05 0.65
N GLN A 163 -20.05 -5.80 1.93
CA GLN A 163 -20.32 -4.45 2.42
C GLN A 163 -19.10 -3.56 2.28
N ARG A 164 -17.90 -4.05 2.63
CA ARG A 164 -16.65 -3.31 2.45
C ARG A 164 -16.38 -2.95 0.98
N LEU A 165 -16.59 -3.89 0.06
CA LEU A 165 -16.49 -3.62 -1.38
C LEU A 165 -17.52 -2.60 -1.85
N ALA A 166 -18.75 -2.65 -1.33
CA ALA A 166 -19.78 -1.67 -1.66
C ALA A 166 -19.46 -0.27 -1.13
N ILE A 167 -18.92 -0.16 0.08
CA ILE A 167 -18.46 1.10 0.69
C ILE A 167 -17.34 1.74 -0.12
N ASN A 168 -16.42 0.92 -0.65
CA ASN A 168 -15.26 1.36 -1.41
C ASN A 168 -15.46 1.28 -2.93
N LYS A 169 -16.71 1.14 -3.39
CA LYS A 169 -17.03 1.11 -4.82
C LYS A 169 -16.62 2.44 -5.46
N THR A 170 -15.99 2.34 -6.64
CA THR A 170 -15.53 3.47 -7.43
C THR A 170 -15.67 3.16 -8.92
N ASP A 171 -15.89 4.20 -9.72
CA ASP A 171 -15.95 4.10 -11.18
C ASP A 171 -14.56 4.25 -11.84
N VAL A 172 -13.51 4.50 -11.04
CA VAL A 172 -12.12 4.60 -11.49
C VAL A 172 -11.40 3.28 -11.20
N PRO A 173 -11.09 2.45 -12.21
CA PRO A 173 -10.34 1.22 -12.00
C PRO A 173 -8.93 1.53 -11.51
N TYR A 174 -8.53 0.94 -10.38
CA TYR A 174 -7.17 1.09 -9.88
C TYR A 174 -6.17 0.35 -10.76
N GLY A 175 -6.50 -0.88 -11.14
CA GLY A 175 -5.61 -1.77 -11.88
C GLY A 175 -4.37 -2.15 -11.06
N TYR A 176 -3.31 -2.56 -11.75
CA TYR A 176 -2.08 -3.00 -11.11
C TYR A 176 -1.26 -1.83 -10.53
N GLY A 177 -0.75 -2.02 -9.31
CA GLY A 177 0.24 -1.16 -8.66
C GLY A 177 -0.30 0.12 -8.03
N ARG A 178 -1.62 0.26 -7.92
CA ARG A 178 -2.26 1.48 -7.43
C ARG A 178 -3.39 1.21 -6.44
N LEU A 179 -3.62 2.16 -5.54
CA LEU A 179 -4.71 2.15 -4.57
C LEU A 179 -5.03 3.59 -4.15
N ASP A 180 -6.30 3.94 -4.00
CA ASP A 180 -6.70 5.13 -3.24
C ASP A 180 -6.72 4.77 -1.74
N ALA A 181 -5.52 4.72 -1.18
CA ALA A 181 -5.32 4.30 0.21
C ALA A 181 -6.01 5.28 1.18
N PHE A 182 -5.95 6.60 0.92
CA PHE A 182 -6.59 7.60 1.76
C PHE A 182 -8.11 7.46 1.75
N GLY A 183 -8.73 7.31 0.59
CA GLY A 183 -10.16 7.10 0.46
C GLY A 183 -10.63 5.87 1.26
N GLN A 184 -9.92 4.76 1.16
CA GLN A 184 -10.21 3.54 1.92
C GLN A 184 -9.94 3.69 3.44
N ILE A 185 -8.84 4.35 3.85
CA ILE A 185 -8.57 4.66 5.26
C ILE A 185 -9.75 5.43 5.86
N PHE A 186 -10.20 6.48 5.16
CA PHE A 186 -11.27 7.35 5.61
C PHE A 186 -12.60 6.61 5.69
N ASN A 187 -12.92 5.74 4.72
CA ASN A 187 -14.12 4.91 4.77
C ASN A 187 -14.07 3.89 5.92
N ALA A 188 -12.92 3.23 6.14
CA ALA A 188 -12.77 2.24 7.21
C ALA A 188 -13.08 2.84 8.60
N ILE A 189 -12.72 4.11 8.84
CA ILE A 189 -13.02 4.78 10.11
C ILE A 189 -14.40 5.45 10.08
N ALA A 190 -14.65 6.35 9.14
CA ALA A 190 -15.84 7.19 9.16
C ALA A 190 -17.13 6.43 8.81
N VAL A 191 -17.04 5.28 8.14
CA VAL A 191 -18.18 4.45 7.75
C VAL A 191 -18.19 3.14 8.52
N GLU A 192 -17.15 2.32 8.41
CA GLU A 192 -17.16 0.95 8.95
C GLU A 192 -17.05 0.96 10.48
N ALA A 193 -16.04 1.63 11.05
CA ALA A 193 -15.82 1.63 12.50
C ALA A 193 -16.89 2.42 13.28
N LEU A 194 -17.49 3.45 12.68
CA LEU A 194 -18.56 4.26 13.29
C LEU A 194 -19.97 3.79 12.91
N ASN A 195 -20.10 2.85 11.97
CA ASN A 195 -21.37 2.38 11.40
C ASN A 195 -22.25 3.51 10.85
N MET A 196 -21.67 4.37 9.99
CA MET A 196 -22.31 5.56 9.43
C MET A 196 -22.30 5.55 7.89
N PRO A 197 -23.27 4.89 7.22
CA PRO A 197 -23.31 4.81 5.75
C PRO A 197 -23.44 6.16 5.04
N GLU A 198 -23.95 7.20 5.71
CA GLU A 198 -24.01 8.57 5.18
C GLU A 198 -22.63 9.21 4.95
N ASN A 199 -21.57 8.64 5.52
CA ASN A 199 -20.19 9.10 5.34
C ASN A 199 -19.47 8.44 4.15
N ILE A 200 -20.14 7.54 3.41
CA ILE A 200 -19.58 6.86 2.24
C ILE A 200 -19.12 7.89 1.21
N TYR A 201 -17.88 7.74 0.77
CA TYR A 201 -17.29 8.54 -0.29
C TYR A 201 -16.54 7.60 -1.23
N SER A 202 -16.74 7.78 -2.54
CA SER A 202 -16.08 6.99 -3.58
C SER A 202 -14.57 7.25 -3.53
N PRO A 203 -13.72 6.24 -3.26
CA PRO A 203 -12.28 6.39 -3.35
C PRO A 203 -11.88 6.43 -4.84
N ASN A 204 -11.74 7.64 -5.40
CA ASN A 204 -11.63 7.89 -6.84
C ASN A 204 -10.30 8.53 -7.25
N ALA A 205 -9.30 8.55 -6.37
CA ALA A 205 -7.99 9.14 -6.63
C ALA A 205 -6.85 8.12 -6.36
N PRO A 206 -6.76 7.04 -7.14
CA PRO A 206 -5.75 6.01 -6.91
C PRO A 206 -4.34 6.54 -7.13
N THR A 207 -3.44 6.18 -6.22
CA THR A 207 -2.01 6.51 -6.29
C THR A 207 -1.16 5.27 -6.42
N SER A 208 0.00 5.39 -7.06
CA SER A 208 1.00 4.32 -7.10
C SER A 208 1.57 4.08 -5.70
N TYR A 209 1.93 2.82 -5.40
CA TYR A 209 2.63 2.51 -4.16
C TYR A 209 4.03 3.16 -4.16
N PRO A 210 4.32 4.10 -3.25
CA PRO A 210 5.63 4.74 -3.22
C PRO A 210 6.70 3.73 -2.80
N VAL A 211 7.93 3.94 -3.27
CA VAL A 211 9.09 3.19 -2.76
C VAL A 211 9.40 3.59 -1.31
N LEU A 212 9.99 2.67 -0.56
CA LEU A 212 10.28 2.84 0.86
C LEU A 212 11.76 3.09 1.17
N TRP A 213 12.68 2.80 0.23
CA TRP A 213 14.06 3.24 0.40
C TRP A 213 14.09 4.77 0.50
N ASP A 214 14.89 5.29 1.43
CA ASP A 214 14.94 6.71 1.85
C ASP A 214 13.70 7.24 2.59
N ALA A 215 12.52 6.61 2.51
CA ALA A 215 11.29 7.14 3.12
C ALA A 215 11.43 7.36 4.63
N SER A 216 12.03 6.41 5.35
CA SER A 216 12.29 6.51 6.79
C SER A 216 13.25 7.65 7.16
N HIS A 217 14.04 8.15 6.20
CA HIS A 217 15.01 9.22 6.41
C HIS A 217 14.45 10.61 6.07
N MET A 218 13.24 10.70 5.52
CA MET A 218 12.61 11.99 5.19
C MET A 218 11.92 12.60 6.39
N ASP A 219 11.82 13.93 6.46
CA ASP A 219 11.06 14.67 7.48
C ASP A 219 9.52 14.56 7.30
N LEU A 220 9.06 14.45 6.05
CA LEU A 220 7.67 14.27 5.64
C LEU A 220 7.51 13.09 4.67
N VAL A 221 6.45 12.32 4.88
CA VAL A 221 6.08 11.17 4.04
C VAL A 221 4.64 11.25 3.54
N GLN A 222 4.22 10.24 2.78
CA GLN A 222 3.09 10.26 1.84
C GLN A 222 3.35 11.14 0.61
N TRP A 223 2.64 10.87 -0.48
CA TRP A 223 2.77 11.64 -1.73
C TRP A 223 2.50 13.14 -1.52
N ASN A 224 1.52 13.48 -0.68
CA ASN A 224 1.14 14.85 -0.35
C ASN A 224 1.86 15.44 0.88
N ALA A 225 2.92 14.78 1.37
CA ALA A 225 3.68 15.21 2.55
C ALA A 225 2.83 15.43 3.81
N SER A 226 1.71 14.69 3.94
CA SER A 226 0.73 14.92 5.00
C SER A 226 1.14 14.38 6.37
N ALA A 227 2.26 13.68 6.45
CA ALA A 227 2.63 12.92 7.63
C ALA A 227 4.08 13.22 8.09
N PRO A 228 4.25 13.85 9.29
CA PRO A 228 5.56 14.04 9.90
C PRO A 228 6.20 12.72 10.29
N ASN A 229 7.48 12.58 9.97
CA ASN A 229 8.22 11.34 10.10
C ASN A 229 9.29 11.38 11.20
N LYS A 230 9.20 12.37 12.09
CA LYS A 230 9.87 12.38 13.40
C LYS A 230 8.99 11.73 14.45
N GLU A 231 9.59 11.00 15.37
CA GLU A 231 8.92 10.26 16.44
C GLU A 231 7.99 11.16 17.28
N PRO A 232 6.80 10.64 17.66
CA PRO A 232 6.27 9.28 17.41
C PRO A 232 5.53 9.13 16.06
N GLY A 233 5.84 10.00 15.08
CA GLY A 233 5.21 10.04 13.76
C GLY A 233 5.17 8.69 13.04
N PRO A 234 6.29 7.97 12.85
CA PRO A 234 6.30 6.69 12.13
C PRO A 234 5.33 5.65 12.69
N LEU A 235 5.40 5.31 13.99
CA LEU A 235 4.43 4.42 14.64
C LEU A 235 2.99 4.85 14.43
N PHE A 236 2.70 6.13 14.58
CA PHE A 236 1.35 6.66 14.47
C PHE A 236 0.78 6.50 13.05
N GLN A 237 1.61 6.76 12.03
CA GLN A 237 1.24 6.55 10.63
C GLN A 237 1.04 5.07 10.31
N ASN A 238 1.95 4.21 10.76
CA ASN A 238 1.88 2.77 10.54
C ASN A 238 0.63 2.17 11.19
N ALA A 239 0.21 2.69 12.36
CA ALA A 239 -1.03 2.33 13.02
C ALA A 239 -2.27 2.73 12.19
N ILE A 240 -2.29 3.93 11.60
CA ILE A 240 -3.37 4.37 10.69
C ILE A 240 -3.48 3.44 9.48
N THR A 241 -2.35 3.13 8.83
CA THR A 241 -2.31 2.22 7.67
C THR A 241 -2.80 0.83 8.05
N ALA A 242 -2.40 0.30 9.21
CA ALA A 242 -2.84 -1.00 9.68
C ALA A 242 -4.37 -1.09 9.83
N LEU A 243 -5.03 -0.03 10.34
CA LEU A 243 -6.49 0.02 10.45
C LEU A 243 -7.19 -0.01 9.10
N ALA A 244 -6.58 0.57 8.06
CA ALA A 244 -7.20 0.66 6.75
C ALA A 244 -7.07 -0.63 5.93
N VAL A 245 -5.96 -1.35 6.09
CA VAL A 245 -5.69 -2.60 5.38
C VAL A 245 -6.19 -3.77 6.23
N TYR A 246 -7.50 -3.81 6.47
CA TYR A 246 -8.19 -4.86 7.21
C TYR A 246 -7.80 -4.98 8.69
N GLY A 247 -7.27 -3.93 9.31
CA GLY A 247 -7.21 -3.85 10.77
C GLY A 247 -8.61 -3.63 11.35
N THR A 248 -8.90 -4.23 12.50
CA THR A 248 -10.18 -4.04 13.20
C THR A 248 -10.01 -3.03 14.32
N ILE A 249 -11.06 -2.27 14.58
CA ILE A 249 -11.15 -1.36 15.72
C ILE A 249 -12.60 -1.30 16.23
N SER A 250 -12.76 -1.25 17.55
CA SER A 250 -14.07 -1.06 18.19
C SER A 250 -14.11 0.30 18.89
N ILE A 251 -14.81 1.26 18.29
CA ILE A 251 -15.01 2.60 18.82
C ILE A 251 -16.35 2.62 19.57
N LYS A 252 -16.31 2.88 20.88
CA LYS A 252 -17.50 2.99 21.73
C LYS A 252 -17.40 4.26 22.55
N LYS A 253 -18.52 5.00 22.65
CA LYS A 253 -18.56 6.31 23.30
C LYS A 253 -18.18 6.25 24.78
N GLU A 254 -18.48 5.14 25.44
CA GLU A 254 -18.22 4.93 26.86
C GLU A 254 -16.74 4.63 27.17
N HIS A 255 -15.91 4.45 26.14
CA HIS A 255 -14.50 4.10 26.29
C HIS A 255 -13.58 5.18 25.73
N LEU A 256 -12.59 5.54 26.55
CA LEU A 256 -11.54 6.48 26.16
C LEU A 256 -10.53 5.87 25.17
N THR A 257 -10.34 4.55 25.23
CA THR A 257 -9.41 3.80 24.39
C THR A 257 -10.13 2.70 23.62
N TYR A 258 -9.54 2.26 22.51
CA TYR A 258 -10.20 1.36 21.57
C TYR A 258 -9.45 0.04 21.43
N SER A 259 -10.17 -1.06 21.57
CA SER A 259 -9.64 -2.37 21.20
C SER A 259 -9.42 -2.41 19.68
N SER A 260 -8.27 -2.92 19.26
CA SER A 260 -7.92 -3.06 17.84
C SER A 260 -7.05 -4.29 17.60
N SER A 261 -6.94 -4.69 16.34
CA SER A 261 -6.04 -5.78 15.93
C SER A 261 -4.58 -5.35 15.74
N ILE A 262 -4.26 -4.06 15.88
CA ILE A 262 -2.93 -3.51 15.60
C ILE A 262 -1.83 -4.24 16.41
N ARG A 263 -0.77 -4.66 15.72
CA ARG A 263 0.40 -5.29 16.31
C ARG A 263 1.52 -4.27 16.57
N ILE A 264 1.38 -3.49 17.65
CA ILE A 264 2.25 -2.33 17.96
C ILE A 264 3.75 -2.66 17.95
N HIS A 265 4.15 -3.80 18.54
CA HIS A 265 5.56 -4.23 18.54
C HIS A 265 6.07 -4.58 17.14
N HIS A 266 5.26 -5.27 16.34
CA HIS A 266 5.59 -5.56 14.94
C HIS A 266 5.71 -4.29 14.09
N LEU A 267 4.91 -3.25 14.38
CA LEU A 267 5.07 -1.95 13.69
C LEU A 267 6.45 -1.35 13.90
N ALA A 268 6.98 -1.42 15.13
CA ALA A 268 8.34 -0.96 15.42
C ALA A 268 9.41 -1.83 14.73
N ASP A 269 9.23 -3.16 14.69
CA ASP A 269 10.16 -4.06 14.00
C ASP A 269 10.18 -3.79 12.48
N ILE A 270 9.01 -3.57 11.88
CA ILE A 270 8.86 -3.18 10.47
C ILE A 270 9.55 -1.84 10.22
N GLN A 271 9.31 -0.84 11.07
CA GLN A 271 9.93 0.48 10.96
C GLN A 271 11.46 0.40 11.03
N ASN A 272 12.00 -0.37 11.97
CA ASN A 272 13.44 -0.62 12.09
C ASN A 272 14.03 -1.28 10.84
N ALA A 273 13.28 -2.20 10.23
CA ALA A 273 13.70 -2.84 9.00
C ALA A 273 13.67 -1.86 7.80
N PHE A 274 12.74 -0.90 7.76
CA PHE A 274 12.72 0.12 6.70
C PHE A 274 13.97 1.03 6.71
N TYR A 275 14.55 1.32 7.88
CA TYR A 275 15.83 2.05 7.95
C TYR A 275 17.02 1.31 7.32
N GLN A 276 16.89 0.01 7.02
CA GLN A 276 17.93 -0.76 6.35
C GLN A 276 17.75 -0.81 4.82
N LEU A 277 16.65 -0.28 4.28
CA LEU A 277 16.40 -0.28 2.84
C LEU A 277 17.31 0.70 2.12
N THR A 278 17.86 0.24 1.00
CA THR A 278 18.70 1.03 0.09
C THR A 278 18.14 0.94 -1.32
N ALA A 279 18.26 2.02 -2.09
CA ALA A 279 17.87 2.03 -3.49
C ALA A 279 18.63 0.94 -4.29
N PRO A 280 17.95 0.19 -5.16
CA PRO A 280 18.62 -0.83 -5.98
C PRO A 280 19.48 -0.16 -7.07
N PRO A 281 20.76 -0.53 -7.23
CA PRO A 281 21.56 -0.04 -8.34
C PRO A 281 21.04 -0.59 -9.67
N TRP A 282 21.33 0.09 -10.77
CA TRP A 282 21.09 -0.46 -12.11
C TRP A 282 21.85 -1.77 -12.30
N PRO A 283 21.16 -2.85 -12.72
CA PRO A 283 21.76 -4.18 -12.76
C PRO A 283 22.58 -4.36 -14.05
N GLN A 284 23.76 -3.74 -14.11
CA GLN A 284 24.60 -3.69 -15.32
C GLN A 284 25.00 -5.06 -15.88
N ASP A 285 25.05 -6.08 -15.02
CA ASP A 285 25.36 -7.47 -15.38
C ASP A 285 24.30 -8.10 -16.29
N ILE A 286 23.04 -7.68 -16.16
CA ILE A 286 21.93 -8.21 -16.96
C ILE A 286 21.27 -7.16 -17.86
N ALA A 287 21.22 -5.90 -17.47
CA ALA A 287 20.62 -4.81 -18.25
C ALA A 287 21.61 -4.13 -19.21
N GLY A 288 22.91 -4.44 -19.08
CA GLY A 288 23.99 -3.85 -19.86
C GLY A 288 24.67 -2.67 -19.16
N PRO A 289 25.92 -2.36 -19.56
CA PRO A 289 26.70 -1.27 -18.99
C PRO A 289 26.11 0.09 -19.34
N LEU A 290 26.37 1.07 -18.48
CA LEU A 290 25.98 2.47 -18.73
C LEU A 290 26.97 3.16 -19.67
N ASP A 291 26.46 3.99 -20.57
CA ASP A 291 27.26 4.79 -21.50
C ASP A 291 27.93 5.98 -20.80
N ALA A 292 29.26 5.95 -20.67
CA ALA A 292 30.01 6.96 -19.94
C ALA A 292 29.88 8.38 -20.51
N GLY A 293 29.73 8.54 -21.83
CA GLY A 293 29.55 9.84 -22.46
C GLY A 293 28.19 10.44 -22.13
N LYS A 294 27.14 9.62 -22.23
CA LYS A 294 25.78 10.00 -21.86
C LYS A 294 25.64 10.25 -20.36
N LEU A 295 26.33 9.49 -19.50
CA LEU A 295 26.33 9.73 -18.05
C LEU A 295 26.86 11.13 -17.72
N ALA A 296 27.98 11.54 -18.32
CA ALA A 296 28.55 12.86 -18.08
C ALA A 296 27.62 14.00 -18.56
N ALA A 297 27.07 13.86 -19.77
CA ALA A 297 26.12 14.84 -20.32
C ALA A 297 24.81 14.89 -19.53
N GLY A 298 24.23 13.73 -19.19
CA GLY A 298 23.01 13.60 -18.41
C GLY A 298 23.15 14.12 -16.99
N LYS A 299 24.32 13.95 -16.36
CA LYS A 299 24.60 14.53 -15.05
C LYS A 299 24.52 16.06 -15.09
N ALA A 300 25.13 16.69 -16.09
CA ALA A 300 25.08 18.14 -16.23
C ALA A 300 23.64 18.64 -16.39
N LEU A 301 22.82 17.93 -17.18
CA LEU A 301 21.39 18.23 -17.34
C LEU A 301 20.61 18.04 -16.04
N TYR A 302 20.88 16.97 -15.29
CA TYR A 302 20.24 16.71 -14.01
C TYR A 302 20.55 17.79 -12.98
N ASP A 303 21.82 18.18 -12.86
CA ASP A 303 22.27 19.24 -11.96
C ASP A 303 21.63 20.59 -12.33
N GLN A 304 21.31 20.82 -13.61
CA GLN A 304 20.67 22.04 -14.08
C GLN A 304 19.14 22.05 -13.89
N HIS A 305 18.47 20.91 -14.08
CA HIS A 305 17.01 20.86 -14.24
C HIS A 305 16.27 20.09 -13.15
N CYS A 306 16.96 19.26 -12.36
CA CYS A 306 16.31 18.29 -11.49
C CYS A 306 16.69 18.42 -10.02
N VAL A 307 17.96 18.75 -9.73
CA VAL A 307 18.54 18.64 -8.37
C VAL A 307 17.90 19.57 -7.34
N GLU A 308 17.27 20.67 -7.76
CA GLU A 308 16.58 21.61 -6.86
C GLU A 308 15.42 20.94 -6.10
N CYS A 309 14.74 19.98 -6.76
CA CYS A 309 13.65 19.20 -6.16
C CYS A 309 14.09 17.76 -5.82
N HIS A 310 14.92 17.15 -6.66
CA HIS A 310 15.38 15.78 -6.54
C HIS A 310 16.83 15.73 -6.07
N THR A 311 17.04 16.03 -4.79
CA THR A 311 18.38 16.14 -4.20
C THR A 311 19.17 14.84 -4.30
N HIS A 312 20.47 14.95 -4.57
CA HIS A 312 21.42 13.83 -4.48
C HIS A 312 21.47 13.27 -3.06
N VAL A 313 21.44 11.94 -2.93
CA VAL A 313 21.47 11.24 -1.63
C VAL A 313 22.49 10.12 -1.67
N ASP A 314 23.35 10.07 -0.65
CA ASP A 314 24.18 8.89 -0.38
C ASP A 314 23.32 7.83 0.34
N ALA A 315 22.84 6.85 -0.40
CA ALA A 315 22.03 5.77 0.14
C ALA A 315 22.78 4.87 1.15
N THR A 316 24.12 4.94 1.20
CA THR A 316 24.93 4.15 2.13
C THR A 316 25.03 4.80 3.52
N ASP A 317 24.73 6.10 3.64
CA ASP A 317 24.66 6.77 4.93
C ASP A 317 23.38 6.36 5.68
N LYS A 318 23.53 5.43 6.62
CA LYS A 318 22.44 4.96 7.49
C LYS A 318 21.89 6.03 8.44
N LYS A 319 22.57 7.17 8.60
CA LYS A 319 22.16 8.29 9.47
C LYS A 319 21.69 9.51 8.69
N ARG A 320 21.55 9.39 7.36
CA ARG A 320 21.07 10.47 6.52
C ARG A 320 19.70 10.97 6.99
N LYS A 321 19.50 12.27 6.85
CA LYS A 321 18.25 12.97 7.13
C LYS A 321 17.94 13.87 5.95
N LEU A 322 16.74 13.72 5.40
CA LEU A 322 16.34 14.30 4.14
C LEU A 322 15.17 15.24 4.38
N ASN A 323 15.23 16.44 3.79
CA ASN A 323 14.09 17.34 3.76
C ASN A 323 13.30 17.07 2.48
N ALA A 324 11.99 16.80 2.61
CA ALA A 324 11.10 16.74 1.47
C ALA A 324 11.00 18.12 0.83
N VAL A 325 11.29 18.21 -0.47
CA VAL A 325 10.96 19.42 -1.23
C VAL A 325 9.48 19.38 -1.54
N LEU A 326 8.73 20.41 -1.13
CA LEU A 326 7.29 20.47 -1.32
C LEU A 326 6.98 21.42 -2.46
N THR A 327 6.39 20.90 -3.54
CA THR A 327 5.94 21.71 -4.66
C THR A 327 4.41 21.81 -4.59
N PRO A 328 3.83 23.03 -4.50
CA PRO A 328 2.38 23.21 -4.55
C PRO A 328 1.77 22.52 -5.78
N VAL A 329 0.59 21.91 -5.61
CA VAL A 329 -0.11 21.20 -6.70
C VAL A 329 -0.35 22.12 -7.90
N ALA A 330 -0.67 23.39 -7.64
CA ALA A 330 -0.87 24.39 -8.69
C ALA A 330 0.41 24.74 -9.47
N GLU A 331 1.58 24.54 -8.87
CA GLU A 331 2.88 24.81 -9.50
C GLU A 331 3.40 23.58 -10.27
N VAL A 332 3.35 22.39 -9.65
CA VAL A 332 3.79 21.15 -10.33
C VAL A 332 2.82 20.73 -11.42
N GLY A 333 1.52 21.06 -11.32
CA GLY A 333 0.52 20.83 -12.36
C GLY A 333 0.11 19.37 -12.61
N THR A 334 0.57 18.43 -11.76
CA THR A 334 0.13 17.03 -11.80
C THR A 334 -1.28 16.90 -11.24
N ASP A 335 -1.93 15.73 -11.45
CA ASP A 335 -3.31 15.49 -11.03
C ASP A 335 -3.57 15.95 -9.57
N PRO A 336 -4.57 16.82 -9.33
CA PRO A 336 -4.81 17.40 -8.01
C PRO A 336 -5.72 16.56 -7.12
N LEU A 337 -6.38 15.52 -7.66
CA LEU A 337 -7.57 14.93 -7.05
C LEU A 337 -7.24 14.28 -5.71
N MET A 338 -6.13 13.54 -5.61
CA MET A 338 -5.73 12.91 -4.35
C MET A 338 -5.50 13.93 -3.24
N ALA A 339 -4.74 15.00 -3.51
CA ALA A 339 -4.48 16.05 -2.52
C ALA A 339 -5.77 16.76 -2.10
N SER A 340 -6.63 17.10 -3.06
CA SER A 340 -7.91 17.77 -2.79
C SER A 340 -8.88 16.88 -2.00
N ASN A 341 -8.99 15.60 -2.33
CA ASN A 341 -9.79 14.63 -1.56
C ASN A 341 -9.28 14.53 -0.12
N PHE A 342 -7.97 14.55 0.08
CA PHE A 342 -7.36 14.49 1.40
C PHE A 342 -7.68 15.73 2.25
N SER A 343 -7.56 16.93 1.68
CA SER A 343 -7.70 18.19 2.42
C SER A 343 -9.15 18.65 2.60
N GLN A 344 -10.04 18.31 1.66
CA GLN A 344 -11.40 18.85 1.60
C GLN A 344 -12.48 17.92 2.17
N ARG A 345 -12.19 16.62 2.33
CA ARG A 345 -13.20 15.66 2.78
C ARG A 345 -13.63 15.90 4.22
N LYS A 346 -14.92 16.17 4.40
CA LYS A 346 -15.61 16.26 5.69
C LYS A 346 -16.65 15.15 5.83
N VAL A 347 -16.84 14.71 7.08
CA VAL A 347 -17.74 13.61 7.44
C VAL A 347 -18.46 13.93 8.75
N LYS A 348 -19.61 13.31 8.95
CA LYS A 348 -20.36 13.34 10.21
C LYS A 348 -19.57 12.61 11.28
N THR A 349 -19.50 13.19 12.49
CA THR A 349 -18.69 12.63 13.58
C THR A 349 -19.44 11.61 14.44
N GLY A 350 -20.77 11.63 14.38
CA GLY A 350 -21.65 10.67 15.06
C GLY A 350 -21.37 10.60 16.56
N ILE A 351 -21.09 9.39 17.06
CA ILE A 351 -20.83 9.15 18.49
C ILE A 351 -19.63 9.94 19.05
N LEU A 352 -18.75 10.43 18.17
CA LEU A 352 -17.57 11.24 18.54
C LEU A 352 -17.88 12.73 18.63
N GLU A 353 -19.09 13.20 18.32
CA GLU A 353 -19.45 14.61 18.50
C GLU A 353 -19.22 15.05 19.97
N GLY A 354 -18.48 16.14 20.16
CA GLY A 354 -18.09 16.65 21.48
C GLY A 354 -16.84 15.99 22.08
N GLU A 355 -16.36 14.87 21.53
CA GLU A 355 -15.08 14.26 21.89
C GLU A 355 -13.91 15.05 21.32
N ARG A 356 -12.72 14.92 21.90
CA ARG A 356 -11.52 15.64 21.42
C ARG A 356 -10.83 14.89 20.29
N SER A 357 -10.30 15.60 19.29
CA SER A 357 -9.71 15.00 18.09
C SER A 357 -8.47 14.13 18.29
N MET A 358 -7.83 14.18 19.47
CA MET A 358 -6.73 13.28 19.86
C MET A 358 -7.01 12.59 21.19
N VAL A 359 -8.28 12.21 21.42
CA VAL A 359 -8.81 11.55 22.64
C VAL A 359 -8.76 12.45 23.88
N LEU A 360 -7.57 12.84 24.33
CA LEU A 360 -7.36 13.68 25.52
C LEU A 360 -7.05 15.14 25.21
N ILE A 361 -6.54 15.42 24.01
CA ILE A 361 -6.09 16.77 23.58
C ILE A 361 -6.70 17.13 22.22
N GLY A 362 -6.53 18.39 21.82
CA GLY A 362 -7.10 18.91 20.58
C GLY A 362 -8.49 19.51 20.75
N LYS A 363 -9.05 19.98 19.63
CA LYS A 363 -10.38 20.60 19.56
C LYS A 363 -11.46 19.53 19.73
N LYS A 364 -12.62 19.92 20.24
CA LYS A 364 -13.79 19.04 20.25
C LYS A 364 -14.36 18.94 18.85
N PHE A 365 -14.78 17.74 18.46
CA PHE A 365 -15.51 17.52 17.24
C PHE A 365 -16.84 18.28 17.26
N ALA A 366 -17.10 19.04 16.20
CA ALA A 366 -18.44 19.49 15.84
C ALA A 366 -19.21 18.33 15.19
N ALA A 367 -20.47 18.54 14.79
CA ALA A 367 -21.27 17.53 14.09
C ALA A 367 -20.62 17.03 12.79
N ASP A 368 -19.78 17.87 12.15
CA ASP A 368 -18.96 17.54 10.99
C ASP A 368 -17.49 17.86 11.28
N ALA A 369 -16.57 17.01 10.81
CA ALA A 369 -15.13 17.22 10.91
C ALA A 369 -14.38 16.67 9.69
N GLY A 370 -13.12 17.05 9.52
CA GLY A 370 -12.26 16.47 8.48
C GLY A 370 -12.02 14.99 8.74
N SER A 371 -12.06 14.14 7.70
CA SER A 371 -11.88 12.69 7.87
C SER A 371 -10.56 12.31 8.53
N LEU A 372 -9.49 13.05 8.24
CA LEU A 372 -8.18 12.87 8.88
C LEU A 372 -8.26 13.02 10.41
N GLU A 373 -9.08 13.93 10.93
CA GLU A 373 -9.20 14.13 12.37
C GLU A 373 -9.84 12.91 13.06
N LEU A 374 -10.85 12.29 12.44
CA LEU A 374 -11.46 11.05 12.95
C LEU A 374 -10.46 9.89 12.93
N VAL A 375 -9.69 9.77 11.86
CA VAL A 375 -8.64 8.74 11.75
C VAL A 375 -7.58 8.92 12.83
N LYS A 376 -7.13 10.16 13.06
CA LYS A 376 -6.17 10.48 14.12
C LYS A 376 -6.71 10.14 15.50
N HIS A 377 -7.99 10.46 15.76
CA HIS A 377 -8.66 10.11 17.00
C HIS A 377 -8.71 8.58 17.20
N ALA A 378 -9.13 7.84 16.18
CA ALA A 378 -9.23 6.37 16.21
C ALA A 378 -7.85 5.72 16.46
N ALA A 379 -6.82 6.14 15.73
CA ALA A 379 -5.46 5.64 15.89
C ALA A 379 -4.89 5.95 17.28
N MET A 380 -5.12 7.17 17.79
CA MET A 380 -4.69 7.53 19.14
C MET A 380 -5.40 6.67 20.20
N GLY A 381 -6.72 6.47 20.09
CA GLY A 381 -7.46 5.62 21.03
C GLY A 381 -7.00 4.16 20.99
N ALA A 382 -6.61 3.65 19.81
CA ALA A 382 -6.07 2.30 19.66
C ALA A 382 -4.67 2.16 20.30
N LEU A 383 -3.77 3.13 20.10
CA LEU A 383 -2.44 3.14 20.70
C LEU A 383 -2.49 3.30 22.22
N LEU A 384 -3.38 4.15 22.73
CA LEU A 384 -3.58 4.35 24.17
C LEU A 384 -4.20 3.13 24.88
N ASN A 385 -4.82 2.21 24.13
CA ASN A 385 -5.34 0.96 24.69
C ASN A 385 -4.22 0.00 25.15
N SER A 386 -2.98 0.20 24.68
CA SER A 386 -1.79 -0.60 25.02
C SER A 386 -0.59 0.29 25.35
N PRO A 387 -0.67 1.15 26.39
CA PRO A 387 0.25 2.28 26.56
C PRO A 387 1.71 1.85 26.77
N TRP A 388 1.95 0.74 27.48
CA TRP A 388 3.30 0.20 27.67
C TRP A 388 3.90 -0.38 26.39
N GLN A 389 3.10 -1.02 25.54
CA GLN A 389 3.59 -1.50 24.25
C GLN A 389 3.90 -0.32 23.34
N THR A 390 3.04 0.70 23.34
CA THR A 390 3.23 1.96 22.58
C THR A 390 4.50 2.67 23.00
N LEU A 391 4.72 2.87 24.31
CA LEU A 391 5.95 3.50 24.80
C LEU A 391 7.19 2.69 24.43
N LYS A 392 7.14 1.36 24.58
CA LYS A 392 8.25 0.48 24.19
C LYS A 392 8.53 0.56 22.70
N ALA A 393 7.49 0.57 21.86
CA ALA A 393 7.60 0.68 20.41
C ALA A 393 8.28 2.00 20.01
N ILE A 394 7.80 3.13 20.54
CA ILE A 394 8.40 4.46 20.32
C ILE A 394 9.88 4.47 20.67
N VAL A 395 10.26 3.87 21.81
CA VAL A 395 11.67 3.80 22.22
C VAL A 395 12.48 2.86 21.31
N SER A 396 11.91 1.73 20.89
CA SER A 396 12.61 0.72 20.09
C SER A 396 12.80 1.11 18.62
N GLU A 397 11.91 1.92 18.05
CA GLU A 397 12.01 2.38 16.67
C GLU A 397 12.70 3.74 16.52
N TYR A 398 13.06 4.37 17.65
CA TYR A 398 13.58 5.74 17.67
C TYR A 398 14.83 5.90 16.80
N GLN A 399 14.76 6.84 15.86
CA GLN A 399 15.91 7.37 15.12
C GLN A 399 15.83 8.89 15.06
N ASP A 400 16.96 9.59 15.11
CA ASP A 400 16.93 11.04 14.97
C ASP A 400 16.53 11.44 13.54
N ASN A 401 15.56 12.34 13.42
CA ASN A 401 15.08 12.87 12.15
C ASN A 401 14.71 14.36 12.25
N HIS A 402 14.68 15.05 11.12
CA HIS A 402 14.27 16.44 11.05
C HIS A 402 12.78 16.60 11.41
N SER A 403 12.46 17.74 12.02
CA SER A 403 11.07 18.10 12.34
C SER A 403 10.51 18.96 11.22
N ALA A 404 9.32 18.63 10.74
CA ALA A 404 8.62 19.41 9.73
C ALA A 404 7.14 19.58 10.10
N ALA A 405 6.58 20.72 9.70
CA ALA A 405 5.15 20.95 9.79
C ALA A 405 4.44 20.37 8.57
N VAL A 406 3.23 19.85 8.76
CA VAL A 406 2.36 19.44 7.64
C VAL A 406 2.04 20.68 6.80
N PRO A 407 2.11 20.59 5.46
CA PRO A 407 1.81 21.73 4.59
C PRO A 407 0.36 22.20 4.76
N THR A 408 0.16 23.52 4.67
CA THR A 408 -1.16 24.16 4.71
C THR A 408 -1.77 24.36 3.32
N VAL A 409 -0.97 24.16 2.28
CA VAL A 409 -1.35 24.20 0.87
C VAL A 409 -1.23 22.78 0.33
N ASP A 410 -2.17 22.38 -0.53
CA ASP A 410 -2.07 21.10 -1.23
C ASP A 410 -0.78 21.08 -2.07
N SER A 411 0.12 20.16 -1.72
CA SER A 411 1.44 20.01 -2.31
C SER A 411 1.75 18.55 -2.57
N TYR A 412 2.66 18.29 -3.50
CA TYR A 412 3.32 17.00 -3.64
C TYR A 412 4.78 17.09 -3.25
N LYS A 413 5.25 16.01 -2.64
CA LYS A 413 6.64 15.83 -2.26
C LYS A 413 7.46 15.42 -3.49
N ALA A 414 8.56 16.13 -3.74
CA ALA A 414 9.69 15.62 -4.49
C ALA A 414 10.69 14.95 -3.51
N ARG A 415 11.20 13.80 -3.92
CA ARG A 415 12.18 13.00 -3.16
C ARG A 415 13.41 12.72 -4.01
N SER A 416 14.49 12.26 -3.40
CA SER A 416 15.57 11.58 -4.13
C SER A 416 14.98 10.51 -5.05
N ILE A 417 15.51 10.44 -6.27
CA ILE A 417 15.08 9.47 -7.28
C ILE A 417 16.07 8.31 -7.44
N ASN A 418 16.92 8.06 -6.44
CA ASN A 418 17.76 6.87 -6.44
C ASN A 418 16.90 5.61 -6.65
N GLY A 419 17.35 4.68 -7.49
CA GLY A 419 16.66 3.44 -7.82
C GLY A 419 15.32 3.62 -8.55
N ILE A 420 14.97 4.83 -9.02
CA ILE A 420 13.68 5.11 -9.67
C ILE A 420 13.44 4.26 -10.93
N TRP A 421 14.51 3.73 -11.54
CA TRP A 421 14.42 2.82 -12.68
C TRP A 421 13.51 1.60 -12.39
N ALA A 422 13.36 1.23 -11.11
CA ALA A 422 12.63 0.04 -10.69
C ALA A 422 11.23 0.31 -10.12
N SER A 423 10.68 1.51 -10.31
CA SER A 423 9.38 1.90 -9.73
C SER A 423 8.43 2.54 -10.76
N SER A 424 8.45 2.06 -11.99
CA SER A 424 7.44 2.44 -12.99
C SER A 424 6.07 1.82 -12.68
N PRO A 425 4.96 2.46 -13.09
CA PRO A 425 4.88 3.77 -13.77
C PRO A 425 5.14 4.96 -12.85
N TYR A 426 5.42 6.13 -13.44
CA TYR A 426 5.88 7.36 -12.78
C TYR A 426 4.76 8.36 -12.49
N LEU A 427 5.12 9.40 -11.72
CA LEU A 427 4.22 10.32 -10.99
C LEU A 427 3.48 9.63 -9.84
N HIS A 428 2.86 10.44 -8.97
CA HIS A 428 2.18 9.94 -7.77
C HIS A 428 1.02 8.97 -8.09
N ASN A 429 0.41 9.09 -9.27
CA ASN A 429 -0.73 8.30 -9.74
C ASN A 429 -0.37 7.25 -10.79
N GLY A 430 0.91 7.11 -11.13
CA GLY A 430 1.38 6.11 -12.11
C GLY A 430 0.93 6.38 -13.54
N SER A 431 0.74 7.64 -13.91
CA SER A 431 0.14 8.05 -15.18
C SER A 431 1.12 8.20 -16.34
N VAL A 432 2.41 7.95 -16.11
CA VAL A 432 3.45 8.02 -17.14
C VAL A 432 4.28 6.72 -17.16
N PRO A 433 4.32 5.97 -18.28
CA PRO A 433 4.87 4.61 -18.27
C PRO A 433 6.40 4.53 -18.18
N THR A 434 7.14 5.48 -18.76
CA THR A 434 8.60 5.45 -18.83
C THR A 434 9.23 6.79 -18.41
N ILE A 435 10.50 6.79 -17.98
CA ILE A 435 11.24 8.03 -17.69
C ILE A 435 11.36 8.87 -18.96
N TYR A 436 11.62 8.24 -20.11
CA TYR A 436 11.67 8.96 -21.38
C TYR A 436 10.34 9.68 -21.68
N ASP A 437 9.20 9.01 -21.48
CA ASP A 437 7.89 9.65 -21.71
C ASP A 437 7.61 10.76 -20.69
N LEU A 438 8.13 10.69 -19.45
CA LEU A 438 8.00 11.76 -18.46
C LEU A 438 8.69 13.05 -18.90
N LEU A 439 9.81 12.93 -19.63
CA LEU A 439 10.59 14.04 -20.16
C LEU A 439 10.00 14.61 -21.46
N LEU A 440 8.91 14.05 -21.99
CA LEU A 440 8.14 14.69 -23.07
C LEU A 440 7.19 15.74 -22.50
N PRO A 441 6.86 16.81 -23.28
CA PRO A 441 5.75 17.69 -22.94
C PRO A 441 4.48 16.86 -22.68
N ALA A 442 3.67 17.23 -21.68
CA ALA A 442 2.53 16.42 -21.25
C ALA A 442 1.56 16.08 -22.40
N ALA A 443 1.40 17.01 -23.35
CA ALA A 443 0.56 16.82 -24.54
C ALA A 443 1.04 15.69 -25.49
N GLN A 444 2.29 15.24 -25.36
CA GLN A 444 2.90 14.17 -26.16
C GLN A 444 3.00 12.84 -25.40
N ARG A 445 2.64 12.81 -24.11
CA ARG A 445 2.67 11.60 -23.29
C ARG A 445 1.57 10.62 -23.72
N PRO A 446 1.77 9.29 -23.59
CA PRO A 446 0.72 8.31 -23.87
C PRO A 446 -0.52 8.57 -23.02
N GLN A 447 -1.70 8.63 -23.66
CA GLN A 447 -2.97 8.80 -22.96
C GLN A 447 -3.54 7.50 -22.41
N GLN A 448 -3.16 6.37 -23.02
CA GLN A 448 -3.57 5.03 -22.64
C GLN A 448 -2.38 4.07 -22.81
N PHE A 449 -2.22 3.15 -21.86
CA PHE A 449 -1.17 2.14 -21.86
C PHE A 449 -1.51 1.01 -20.89
N TYR A 450 -0.86 -0.14 -20.98
CA TYR A 450 -1.11 -1.28 -20.09
C TYR A 450 -0.11 -1.29 -18.92
N VAL A 451 -0.60 -1.63 -17.72
CA VAL A 451 0.19 -1.75 -16.48
C VAL A 451 0.04 -3.17 -15.94
N GLY A 452 1.12 -3.70 -15.35
CA GLY A 452 1.18 -5.05 -14.77
C GLY A 452 2.32 -5.90 -15.32
N ASN A 453 2.85 -5.55 -16.50
CA ASN A 453 4.02 -6.20 -17.05
C ASN A 453 5.25 -5.86 -16.20
N ILE A 454 6.03 -6.87 -15.84
CA ILE A 454 7.25 -6.72 -15.04
C ILE A 454 8.50 -6.64 -15.91
N GLU A 455 8.41 -6.90 -17.22
CA GLU A 455 9.56 -6.77 -18.13
C GLU A 455 9.95 -5.30 -18.27
N LEU A 456 11.22 -5.01 -18.02
CA LEU A 456 11.80 -3.68 -18.07
C LEU A 456 12.15 -3.29 -19.52
N ASP A 457 11.61 -2.17 -19.99
CA ASP A 457 12.18 -1.42 -21.11
C ASP A 457 13.50 -0.78 -20.66
N THR A 458 14.63 -1.40 -21.00
CA THR A 458 15.96 -0.92 -20.61
C THR A 458 16.37 0.35 -21.34
N GLN A 459 15.68 0.72 -22.42
CA GLN A 459 15.96 1.92 -23.19
C GLN A 459 15.21 3.11 -22.59
N LYS A 460 13.88 3.07 -22.56
CA LYS A 460 13.03 4.16 -22.06
C LYS A 460 12.95 4.23 -20.53
N VAL A 461 13.34 3.15 -19.84
CA VAL A 461 13.31 2.97 -18.39
C VAL A 461 11.87 2.99 -17.85
N GLY A 462 11.31 1.81 -17.70
CA GLY A 462 9.99 1.53 -17.13
C GLY A 462 9.48 0.18 -17.62
N SER A 463 8.38 -0.32 -17.05
CA SER A 463 7.75 -1.55 -17.53
C SER A 463 7.26 -1.44 -18.97
N LEU A 464 7.37 -2.52 -19.74
CA LEU A 464 6.75 -2.62 -21.06
C LEU A 464 5.23 -2.37 -20.95
N SER A 465 4.73 -1.45 -21.76
CA SER A 465 3.39 -0.89 -21.61
C SER A 465 2.37 -1.38 -22.66
N SER A 466 2.74 -2.40 -23.42
CA SER A 466 1.86 -3.11 -24.37
C SER A 466 0.93 -4.09 -23.66
N ALA A 467 -0.22 -4.38 -24.27
CA ALA A 467 -1.12 -5.42 -23.77
C ALA A 467 -0.39 -6.77 -23.64
N ALA A 468 -0.53 -7.40 -22.47
CA ALA A 468 0.02 -8.72 -22.15
C ALA A 468 -0.92 -9.43 -21.16
N PRO A 469 -0.76 -10.75 -20.93
CA PRO A 469 -1.46 -11.42 -19.83
C PRO A 469 -1.21 -10.71 -18.50
N ASN A 470 -2.24 -10.65 -17.64
CA ASN A 470 -2.16 -10.02 -16.31
C ASN A 470 -1.77 -8.54 -16.36
N THR A 471 -2.35 -7.80 -17.32
CA THR A 471 -2.21 -6.35 -17.41
C THR A 471 -3.57 -5.68 -17.47
N SER A 472 -3.66 -4.45 -16.95
CA SER A 472 -4.85 -3.60 -16.99
C SER A 472 -4.60 -2.35 -17.81
N LEU A 473 -5.57 -1.94 -18.62
CA LEU A 473 -5.51 -0.67 -19.34
C LEU A 473 -5.60 0.51 -18.36
N PHE A 474 -4.58 1.36 -18.38
CA PHE A 474 -4.57 2.67 -17.75
C PHE A 474 -5.12 3.71 -18.73
N ASP A 475 -6.02 4.57 -18.26
CA ASP A 475 -6.55 5.70 -19.04
C ASP A 475 -6.40 7.01 -18.26
N THR A 476 -5.58 7.90 -18.80
CA THR A 476 -5.22 9.20 -18.21
C THR A 476 -6.36 10.22 -18.19
N ARG A 477 -7.47 9.93 -18.89
CA ARG A 477 -8.63 10.80 -18.99
C ARG A 477 -9.63 10.58 -17.86
N LEU A 478 -9.46 9.52 -17.06
CA LEU A 478 -10.30 9.24 -15.90
C LEU A 478 -9.91 10.14 -14.71
N PRO A 479 -10.84 10.44 -13.80
CA PRO A 479 -10.53 11.20 -12.59
C PRO A 479 -9.37 10.58 -11.80
N GLY A 480 -8.43 11.42 -11.33
CA GLY A 480 -7.26 10.96 -10.57
C GLY A 480 -6.12 10.41 -11.42
N ASN A 481 -6.32 10.21 -12.73
CA ASN A 481 -5.34 9.59 -13.62
C ASN A 481 -4.61 10.59 -14.53
N ALA A 482 -4.78 11.90 -14.37
CA ALA A 482 -4.18 12.87 -15.29
C ALA A 482 -2.65 12.73 -15.32
N ASN A 483 -2.09 12.72 -16.54
CA ASN A 483 -0.65 12.65 -16.81
C ASN A 483 -0.02 14.03 -17.06
N THR A 484 -0.67 15.10 -16.57
CA THR A 484 -0.24 16.48 -16.74
C THR A 484 0.86 16.87 -15.75
N GLY A 485 1.43 18.06 -15.95
CA GLY A 485 2.38 18.64 -15.02
C GLY A 485 3.77 18.01 -15.06
N HIS A 486 4.61 18.42 -14.13
CA HIS A 486 6.03 18.10 -14.11
C HIS A 486 6.68 18.42 -15.48
N GLU A 487 6.48 19.65 -15.95
CA GLU A 487 6.98 20.16 -17.24
C GLU A 487 8.44 20.65 -17.12
N TYR A 488 9.27 19.90 -16.39
CA TYR A 488 10.69 20.16 -16.18
C TYR A 488 11.51 19.29 -17.13
N GLY A 489 12.49 19.88 -17.82
CA GLY A 489 13.29 19.17 -18.83
C GLY A 489 12.55 18.83 -20.13
N THR A 490 11.29 19.26 -20.30
CA THR A 490 10.49 18.92 -21.49
C THR A 490 10.89 19.67 -22.76
N ALA A 491 11.70 20.72 -22.62
CA ALA A 491 12.30 21.48 -23.71
C ALA A 491 13.64 20.92 -24.20
N LEU A 492 14.20 19.90 -23.54
CA LEU A 492 15.45 19.25 -23.96
C LEU A 492 15.29 18.64 -25.36
N SER A 493 16.36 18.64 -26.14
CA SER A 493 16.44 17.89 -27.40
C SER A 493 16.35 16.37 -27.15
N ASP A 494 16.14 15.59 -28.21
CA ASP A 494 16.06 14.13 -28.07
C ASP A 494 17.36 13.51 -27.53
N GLU A 495 18.50 14.00 -28.01
CA GLU A 495 19.81 13.53 -27.57
C GLU A 495 20.07 13.84 -26.08
N GLU A 496 19.74 15.06 -25.65
CA GLU A 496 19.82 15.47 -24.23
C GLU A 496 18.88 14.64 -23.35
N ARG A 497 17.67 14.35 -23.82
CA ARG A 497 16.72 13.47 -23.14
C ARG A 497 17.30 12.07 -22.92
N TRP A 498 17.89 11.47 -23.95
CA TRP A 498 18.52 10.16 -23.82
C TRP A 498 19.73 10.17 -22.90
N ALA A 499 20.52 11.25 -22.89
CA ALA A 499 21.61 11.41 -21.93
C ALA A 499 21.09 11.50 -20.49
N LEU A 500 20.02 12.26 -20.25
CA LEU A 500 19.38 12.37 -18.94
C LEU A 500 18.78 11.03 -18.48
N VAL A 501 18.12 10.28 -19.37
CA VAL A 501 17.62 8.92 -19.08
C VAL A 501 18.77 8.00 -18.66
N GLU A 502 19.90 8.04 -19.38
CA GLU A 502 21.07 7.23 -19.02
C GLU A 502 21.63 7.59 -17.64
N TYR A 503 21.68 8.89 -17.31
CA TYR A 503 22.10 9.34 -15.99
C TYR A 503 21.13 8.89 -14.89
N ILE A 504 19.81 8.96 -15.13
CA ILE A 504 18.80 8.51 -14.17
C ILE A 504 18.93 7.02 -13.85
N LYS A 505 19.36 6.17 -14.80
CA LYS A 505 19.68 4.76 -14.52
C LYS A 505 20.78 4.63 -13.46
N SER A 506 21.73 5.55 -13.42
CA SER A 506 22.88 5.48 -12.49
C SER A 506 22.55 5.86 -11.04
N LEU A 507 21.37 6.44 -10.78
CA LEU A 507 20.94 6.94 -9.48
C LEU A 507 20.40 5.84 -8.57
#